data_AF-A0A7C4M400-F1
#
_entry.id   AF-A0A7C4M400-F1
#
_cell.length_a   1.000
_cell.length_b   1.000
_cell.length_c   1.000
_cell.angle_alpha   90.00
_cell.angle_beta   90.00
_cell.angle_gamma   90.00
#
_symmetry.space_group_name_H-M   'P 1'
#
loop_
_entity.id
_entity.type
_entity.pdbx_description
1 polymer ?
#
loop_
_entity_poly.entity_id
_entity_poly.type
_entity_poly.pdbx_seq_one_letter_code
_entity_poly.pdbx_strand_id
1 'polypeptide(L)' 'LSWGADGVIVGATYPEKIRDVYSILRGSIPIYSPGIGAQGGDIKRAVSAGSHYLVVGRSIVEADDPSKSARSIRDIINEV' A
#
# COMPACT_ATOMS: atom_id res chain seq x y z
N LEU A 1 0.13 11.78 16.18
CA LEU A 1 1.26 12.55 15.57
C LEU A 1 1.27 13.96 16.14
N SER A 2 2.42 14.63 16.25
CA SER A 2 2.50 16.02 16.75
C SER A 2 1.63 17.01 15.96
N TRP A 3 1.33 16.68 14.71
CA TRP A 3 0.48 17.47 13.81
C TRP A 3 -0.97 16.98 13.74
N GLY A 4 -1.38 16.05 14.60
CA GLY A 4 -2.78 15.56 14.63
C GLY A 4 -3.22 14.77 13.39
N ALA A 5 -2.30 14.33 12.54
CA ALA A 5 -2.64 13.54 11.36
C ALA A 5 -3.11 12.12 11.72
N ASP A 6 -4.11 11.64 10.98
CA ASP A 6 -4.73 10.33 11.14
C ASP A 6 -3.92 9.18 10.54
N GLY A 7 -2.95 9.48 9.67
CA GLY A 7 -2.19 8.49 8.92
C GLY A 7 -0.93 9.08 8.27
N VAL A 8 -0.11 8.20 7.69
CA VAL A 8 1.08 8.59 6.93
C VAL A 8 1.10 7.95 5.55
N ILE A 9 1.77 8.61 4.59
CA ILE A 9 1.95 8.13 3.22
C ILE A 9 3.40 7.69 3.03
N VAL A 10 3.62 6.46 2.56
CA VAL A 10 4.96 5.91 2.29
C VAL A 10 4.95 5.12 0.99
N GLY A 11 5.86 5.40 0.05
CA GLY A 11 5.84 4.75 -1.27
C GLY A 11 6.05 3.22 -1.21
N ALA A 12 5.19 2.47 -1.90
CA ALA A 12 5.25 1.01 -2.02
C ALA A 12 6.43 0.48 -2.86
N THR A 13 7.09 1.36 -3.62
CA THR A 13 8.30 1.04 -4.40
C THR A 13 9.49 0.68 -3.51
N TYR A 14 9.46 1.09 -2.23
CA TYR A 14 10.55 0.91 -1.26
C TYR A 14 10.03 0.26 0.05
N PRO A 15 9.77 -1.07 0.06
CA PRO A 15 9.22 -1.77 1.22
C PRO A 15 10.03 -1.60 2.52
N GLU A 16 11.35 -1.40 2.42
CA GLU A 16 12.21 -1.10 3.55
C GLU A 16 11.81 0.21 4.26
N LYS A 17 11.38 1.23 3.50
CA LYS A 17 10.89 2.49 4.09
C LYS A 17 9.57 2.30 4.81
N ILE A 18 8.69 1.44 4.28
CA ILE A 18 7.45 1.06 4.98
C ILE A 18 7.80 0.39 6.31
N ARG A 19 8.78 -0.53 6.33
CA ARG A 19 9.22 -1.21 7.55
C ARG A 19 9.82 -0.24 8.58
N ASP A 20 10.67 0.67 8.14
CA ASP A 20 11.28 1.69 9.01
C ASP A 20 10.19 2.54 9.69
N VAL A 21 9.24 3.04 8.90
CA VAL A 21 8.13 3.86 9.40
C VAL A 21 7.19 3.05 10.30
N TYR A 22 6.87 1.81 9.91
CA TYR A 22 6.07 0.91 10.75
C TYR A 22 6.74 0.64 12.10
N SER A 23 8.06 0.51 12.14
CA SER A 23 8.80 0.30 13.40
C SER A 23 8.72 1.50 14.34
N ILE A 24 8.62 2.71 13.79
CA ILE A 24 8.42 3.95 14.54
C ILE A 24 6.97 4.06 15.03
N LEU A 25 5.99 3.80 14.16
CA LEU A 25 4.56 4.00 14.44
C LEU A 25 3.91 2.82 15.18
N ARG A 26 4.55 1.65 15.16
CA ARG A 26 4.13 0.41 15.84
C ARG A 26 2.69 0.00 15.54
N GLY A 27 2.23 0.26 14.31
CA GLY A 27 0.85 -0.05 13.88
C GLY A 27 -0.24 0.83 14.50
N SER A 28 0.09 1.82 15.33
CA SER A 28 -0.92 2.71 15.94
C SER A 28 -1.46 3.77 14.99
N ILE A 29 -0.70 4.09 13.94
CA ILE A 29 -1.06 5.06 12.90
C ILE A 29 -1.03 4.32 11.54
N PRO A 30 -2.13 4.35 10.77
CA PRO A 30 -2.21 3.66 9.48
C PRO A 30 -1.22 4.21 8.47
N ILE A 31 -0.62 3.29 7.70
CA ILE A 31 0.28 3.58 6.59
C ILE A 31 -0.43 3.32 5.26
N TYR A 32 -0.47 4.34 4.42
CA TYR A 32 -1.05 4.31 3.07
C TYR A 32 0.07 4.31 2.04
N SER A 33 0.12 3.29 1.17
CA SER A 33 1.23 3.11 0.26
C SER A 33 0.84 3.25 -1.22
N PRO A 34 1.15 4.38 -1.88
CA PRO A 34 1.01 4.53 -3.32
C PRO A 34 2.17 3.88 -4.07
N GLY A 35 2.00 3.62 -5.37
CA GLY A 35 3.08 3.15 -6.24
C GLY A 35 3.01 1.66 -6.61
N ILE A 36 1.89 0.99 -6.30
CA ILE A 36 1.65 -0.39 -6.72
C ILE A 36 1.45 -0.49 -8.24
N GLY A 37 1.99 -1.55 -8.84
CA GLY A 37 1.78 -1.90 -10.25
C GLY A 37 2.59 -1.02 -11.20
N ALA A 38 1.98 0.01 -11.78
CA ALA A 38 2.58 0.84 -12.84
C ALA A 38 3.90 1.55 -12.45
N GLN A 39 4.19 1.66 -11.15
CA GLN A 39 5.43 2.26 -10.62
C GLN A 39 6.38 1.21 -10.01
N GLY A 40 6.11 -0.09 -10.24
CA GLY A 40 6.95 -1.20 -9.81
C GLY A 40 6.78 -1.64 -8.35
N GLY A 41 5.85 -1.05 -7.59
CA GLY A 41 5.55 -1.49 -6.22
C GLY A 41 4.87 -2.86 -6.20
N ASP A 42 5.37 -3.74 -5.34
CA ASP A 42 4.85 -5.10 -5.15
C ASP A 42 3.85 -5.13 -3.99
N ILE A 43 2.66 -5.70 -4.24
CA ILE A 43 1.55 -5.76 -3.29
C ILE A 43 1.95 -6.53 -2.03
N LYS A 44 2.49 -7.75 -2.19
CA LYS A 44 2.78 -8.64 -1.06
C LYS A 44 3.89 -8.04 -0.19
N ARG A 45 4.96 -7.54 -0.81
CA ARG A 45 6.07 -6.90 -0.09
C ARG A 45 5.64 -5.65 0.67
N ALA A 46 4.79 -4.79 0.09
CA ALA A 46 4.31 -3.58 0.75
C ALA A 46 3.44 -3.91 1.98
N VAL A 47 2.51 -4.87 1.85
CA VAL A 47 1.66 -5.32 2.97
C VAL A 47 2.52 -5.98 4.05
N SER A 48 3.38 -6.94 3.71
CA SER A 48 4.28 -7.61 4.67
C SER A 48 5.27 -6.66 5.35
N ALA A 49 5.56 -5.50 4.75
CA ALA A 49 6.41 -4.48 5.35
C ALA A 49 5.68 -3.60 6.39
N GLY A 50 4.34 -3.67 6.47
CA GLY A 50 3.53 -2.92 7.43
C GLY A 50 2.57 -1.90 6.82
N SER A 51 2.36 -1.93 5.50
CA SER A 51 1.34 -1.09 4.86
C SER A 51 -0.06 -1.55 5.25
N HIS A 52 -0.93 -0.62 5.67
CA HIS A 52 -2.32 -0.91 6.02
C HIS A 52 -3.23 -0.78 4.81
N TYR A 53 -2.96 0.21 3.96
CA TYR A 53 -3.74 0.48 2.75
C TYR A 53 -2.81 0.66 1.56
N LEU A 54 -3.25 0.20 0.39
CA LEU A 54 -2.56 0.44 -0.87
C LEU A 54 -3.35 1.46 -1.68
N VAL A 55 -2.64 2.45 -2.23
CA VAL A 55 -3.26 3.45 -3.13
C VAL A 55 -2.94 3.05 -4.56
N VAL A 56 -3.95 2.54 -5.26
CA VAL A 56 -3.83 2.02 -6.63
C VAL A 56 -4.67 2.86 -7.59
N GLY A 57 -4.02 3.46 -8.58
CA GLY A 57 -4.66 4.28 -9.61
C GLY A 57 -4.71 3.56 -10.96
N ARG A 58 -3.80 3.92 -11.87
CA ARG A 58 -3.73 3.46 -13.27
C ARG A 58 -3.98 1.97 -13.47
N SER A 59 -3.39 1.11 -12.64
CA SER A 59 -3.57 -0.35 -12.73
C SER A 59 -5.02 -0.82 -12.55
N ILE A 60 -5.90 0.00 -11.97
CA ILE A 60 -7.34 -0.24 -11.90
C ILE A 60 -8.06 0.59 -12.98
N VAL A 61 -7.85 1.91 -13.00
CA VAL A 61 -8.69 2.81 -13.82
C VAL A 61 -8.46 2.68 -15.33
N GLU A 62 -7.29 2.23 -15.76
CA GLU A 62 -6.92 2.04 -17.17
C GLU A 62 -6.98 0.57 -17.61
N ALA A 63 -7.43 -0.34 -16.74
CA ALA A 63 -7.57 -1.75 -17.09
C ALA A 63 -8.80 -2.00 -17.98
N ASP A 64 -8.72 -3.02 -18.85
CA ASP A 64 -9.85 -3.45 -19.69
C ASP A 64 -11.10 -3.78 -18.86
N ASP A 65 -10.91 -4.34 -17.66
CA ASP A 65 -11.96 -4.56 -16.65
C ASP A 65 -11.49 -4.03 -15.28
N PRO A 66 -11.82 -2.78 -14.92
CA PRO A 66 -11.44 -2.18 -13.64
C PRO A 66 -11.95 -2.96 -12.44
N SER A 67 -13.15 -3.54 -12.53
CA SER A 67 -13.75 -4.30 -11.43
C SER A 67 -13.00 -5.59 -11.17
N LYS A 68 -12.59 -6.30 -12.24
CA LYS A 68 -11.76 -7.50 -12.13
C LYS A 68 -10.37 -7.15 -11.60
N SER A 69 -9.73 -6.09 -12.10
CA SER A 69 -8.43 -5.64 -11.61
C SER A 69 -8.46 -5.34 -10.11
N ALA A 70 -9.43 -4.56 -9.64
CA ALA A 70 -9.60 -4.25 -8.23
C ALA A 70 -9.83 -5.51 -7.37
N ARG A 71 -10.65 -6.46 -7.84
CA ARG A 71 -10.86 -7.75 -7.16
C ARG A 71 -9.58 -8.54 -7.05
N SER A 72 -8.82 -8.71 -8.13
CA SER A 72 -7.56 -9.44 -8.13
C SER A 72 -6.55 -8.84 -7.15
N ILE A 73 -6.42 -7.51 -7.09
CA ILE A 73 -5.53 -6.85 -6.13
C ILE A 73 -5.98 -7.12 -4.69
N ARG A 74 -7.27 -6.98 -4.39
CA ARG A 74 -7.82 -7.30 -3.06
C ARG A 74 -7.56 -8.76 -2.68
N ASP A 75 -7.77 -9.68 -3.60
CA ASP A 75 -7.61 -11.11 -3.34
C ASP A 75 -6.14 -11.44 -3.03
N ILE A 76 -5.18 -10.83 -3.75
CA ILE A 76 -3.75 -10.92 -3.44
C ILE A 76 -3.43 -10.40 -2.03
N ILE A 77 -4.05 -9.29 -1.62
CA ILE A 77 -3.84 -8.72 -0.26
C ILE A 77 -4.34 -9.69 0.81
N ASN A 78 -5.48 -10.35 0.59
CA ASN A 78 -6.06 -11.30 1.55
C ASN A 78 -5.29 -12.62 1.68
N GLU A 79 -4.33 -12.89 0.79
CA GLU A 79 -3.42 -14.03 0.86
C GLU A 79 -2.15 -13.78 1.69
N VAL A 80 -1.94 -12.54 2.18
CA VAL A 80 -0.74 -12.09 2.91
C VAL A 80 -1.04 -11.98 4.40
#